data_AF-A0A7W9YFM6-F1
#
_entry.id   AF-A0A7W9YFM6-F1
#
_cell.length_a   1.000
_cell.length_b   1.000
_cell.length_c   1.000
_cell.angle_alpha   90.00
_cell.angle_beta   90.00
_cell.angle_gamma   90.00
#
_symmetry.space_group_name_H-M   'P 1'
#
loop_
_entity.id
_entity.type
_entity.pdbx_description
1 polymer ?
#
loop_
_entity_poly.entity_id
_entity_poly.type
_entity_poly.pdbx_seq_one_letter_code
_entity_poly.pdbx_strand_id
1 'polypeptide(L)'
;MSLVFGAAIAFGGILVGRMLPRRSDRHAHQSQQQQQTVTAAQRTPQPICGCGHHLVFHDQKTKMCQAQVVIPGRWTGQTGGTYRQCMCQGYRGPVPLDEYYAPDLLNDDT
;
A
#
# COMPACT_ATOMS: atom_id res chain seq x y z
N MET A 1 -16.91 -59.83 2.95
CA MET A 1 -17.24 -58.61 3.74
C MET A 1 -16.05 -57.67 3.90
N SER A 2 -14.83 -58.16 3.99
CA SER A 2 -13.60 -57.37 4.22
C SER A 2 -13.27 -56.33 3.13
N LEU A 3 -13.62 -56.61 1.87
CA LEU A 3 -13.36 -55.70 0.74
C LEU A 3 -14.24 -54.44 0.78
N VAL A 4 -15.48 -54.57 1.25
CA VAL A 4 -16.43 -53.45 1.37
C VAL A 4 -15.98 -52.48 2.47
N PHE A 5 -15.48 -53.01 3.58
CA PHE A 5 -14.90 -52.19 4.66
C PHE A 5 -13.64 -51.47 4.21
N GLY A 6 -12.76 -52.13 3.47
CA GLY A 6 -11.56 -51.50 2.90
C GLY A 6 -11.92 -50.35 1.94
N ALA A 7 -12.91 -50.57 1.06
CA ALA A 7 -13.39 -49.54 0.15
C ALA A 7 -13.99 -48.33 0.89
N ALA A 8 -14.79 -48.57 1.93
CA ALA A 8 -15.39 -47.50 2.73
C ALA A 8 -14.33 -46.62 3.43
N ILE A 9 -13.28 -47.23 3.98
CA ILE A 9 -12.17 -46.50 4.63
C ILE A 9 -11.41 -45.65 3.61
N ALA A 10 -11.10 -46.20 2.43
CA ALA A 10 -10.40 -45.47 1.38
C ALA A 10 -11.22 -44.27 0.85
N PHE A 11 -12.51 -44.47 0.59
CA PHE A 11 -13.42 -43.40 0.16
C PHE A 11 -13.60 -42.32 1.24
N GLY A 12 -13.69 -42.72 2.50
CA GLY A 12 -13.75 -41.80 3.63
C GLY A 12 -12.51 -40.90 3.72
N GLY A 13 -11.31 -41.48 3.57
CA GLY A 13 -10.06 -40.72 3.58
C GLY A 13 -9.95 -39.70 2.44
N ILE A 14 -10.40 -40.05 1.23
CA ILE A 14 -10.37 -39.16 0.06
C ILE A 14 -11.33 -37.99 0.23
N LEU A 15 -12.56 -38.25 0.72
CA LEU A 15 -13.55 -37.20 0.97
C LEU A 15 -13.08 -36.22 2.05
N VAL A 16 -12.54 -36.73 3.17
CA VAL A 16 -12.00 -35.89 4.26
C VAL A 16 -10.80 -35.07 3.76
N GLY A 17 -9.88 -35.68 3.02
CA GLY A 17 -8.70 -35.00 2.48
C GLY A 17 -9.01 -33.87 1.49
N ARG A 18 -10.12 -33.98 0.72
CA ARG A 18 -10.57 -32.89 -0.18
C ARG A 18 -11.27 -31.74 0.55
N MET A 19 -11.85 -32.00 1.72
CA MET A 19 -12.66 -31.01 2.43
C MET A 19 -11.85 -30.18 3.44
N LEU A 20 -10.68 -30.68 3.88
CA LEU A 20 -9.77 -29.89 4.70
C LEU A 20 -9.04 -28.83 3.84
N PRO A 21 -9.10 -27.53 4.21
CA PRO A 21 -8.38 -26.49 3.48
C PRO A 21 -6.87 -26.74 3.57
N ARG A 22 -6.20 -26.67 2.42
CA ARG A 22 -4.75 -26.90 2.32
C ARG A 22 -4.04 -25.78 3.08
N ARG A 23 -3.26 -26.14 4.10
CA ARG A 23 -2.39 -25.20 4.84
C ARG A 23 -1.46 -24.42 3.91
N SER A 24 -1.12 -24.99 2.75
CA SER A 24 -0.32 -24.36 1.70
C SER A 24 -0.92 -23.06 1.16
N ASP A 25 -2.25 -22.96 1.07
CA ASP A 25 -2.90 -21.76 0.53
C ASP A 25 -2.73 -20.56 1.49
N ARG A 26 -2.76 -20.83 2.80
CA ARG A 26 -2.47 -19.81 3.83
C ARG A 26 -1.03 -19.31 3.77
N HIS A 27 -0.07 -20.22 3.58
CA HIS A 27 1.33 -19.85 3.41
C HIS A 27 1.55 -19.04 2.13
N ALA A 28 0.93 -19.43 1.02
CA ALA A 28 1.02 -18.69 -0.25
C ALA A 28 0.47 -17.26 -0.14
N HIS A 29 -0.69 -17.08 0.51
CA HIS A 29 -1.24 -15.75 0.78
C HIS A 29 -0.34 -14.92 1.71
N GLN A 30 0.22 -15.53 2.75
CA GLN A 30 1.14 -14.85 3.66
C GLN A 30 2.42 -14.41 2.93
N SER A 31 2.99 -15.28 2.09
CA SER A 31 4.17 -14.96 1.27
C SER A 31 3.88 -13.82 0.29
N GLN A 32 2.73 -13.84 -0.40
CA GLN A 32 2.32 -12.74 -1.29
C GLN A 32 2.17 -11.41 -0.56
N GLN A 33 1.56 -11.42 0.64
CA GLN A 33 1.39 -10.23 1.45
C GLN A 33 2.74 -9.66 1.91
N GLN A 34 3.68 -10.53 2.28
CA GLN A 34 5.05 -10.16 2.67
C GLN A 34 5.84 -9.59 1.48
N GLN A 35 5.62 -10.10 0.27
CA GLN A 35 6.27 -9.59 -0.93
C GLN A 35 5.73 -8.20 -1.33
N GLN A 36 4.44 -7.95 -1.12
CA GLN A 36 3.82 -6.64 -1.33
C GLN A 36 4.34 -5.58 -0.35
N THR A 37 4.55 -5.91 0.93
CA THR A 37 5.09 -4.94 1.90
C THR A 37 6.53 -4.56 1.58
N VAL A 38 7.38 -5.52 1.17
CA VAL A 38 8.76 -5.25 0.74
C VAL A 38 8.79 -4.37 -0.52
N THR A 39 7.95 -4.69 -1.51
CA THR A 39 7.86 -3.89 -2.74
C THR A 39 7.37 -2.46 -2.47
N ALA A 40 6.45 -2.28 -1.52
CA ALA A 40 6.01 -0.96 -1.09
C ALA A 40 7.10 -0.16 -0.38
N ALA A 41 7.94 -0.83 0.43
CA ALA A 41 9.07 -0.21 1.12
C ALA A 41 10.19 0.24 0.17
N GLN A 42 10.32 -0.38 -1.00
CA GLN A 42 11.33 -0.02 -2.02
C GLN A 42 10.93 1.19 -2.89
N ARG A 43 9.72 1.74 -2.74
CA ARG A 43 9.30 2.91 -3.53
C ARG A 43 9.79 4.19 -2.86
N THR A 44 10.48 5.03 -3.62
CA THR A 44 10.80 6.40 -3.21
C THR A 44 9.51 7.11 -2.77
N PRO A 45 9.46 7.67 -1.54
CA PRO A 45 8.29 8.38 -1.06
C PRO A 45 8.00 9.58 -1.96
N GLN A 46 6.76 9.68 -2.43
CA GLN A 46 6.34 10.84 -3.22
C GLN A 46 6.28 12.08 -2.31
N PRO A 47 6.78 13.25 -2.74
CA PRO A 47 6.75 14.47 -1.96
C PRO A 47 5.34 15.08 -1.98
N ILE A 48 4.44 14.48 -1.20
CA ILE A 48 3.04 14.89 -1.06
C ILE A 48 2.91 15.79 0.16
N CYS A 49 2.28 16.95 -0.01
CA CYS A 49 2.00 17.90 1.06
C CYS A 49 0.86 17.39 1.97
N GLY A 50 0.70 17.94 3.19
CA GLY A 50 -0.39 17.54 4.11
C GLY A 50 -1.81 17.74 3.55
N CYS A 51 -1.96 18.51 2.47
CA CYS A 51 -3.19 18.69 1.71
C CYS A 51 -3.38 17.67 0.57
N GLY A 52 -2.49 16.70 0.39
CA GLY A 52 -2.56 15.67 -0.64
C GLY A 52 -2.07 16.09 -2.03
N HIS A 53 -1.69 17.36 -2.21
CA HIS A 53 -1.14 17.87 -3.46
C HIS A 53 0.37 17.67 -3.55
N HIS A 54 0.86 17.48 -4.78
CA HIS A 54 2.28 17.35 -5.06
C HIS A 54 3.02 18.67 -4.79
N LEU A 55 4.25 18.58 -4.29
CA LEU A 55 5.06 19.76 -3.92
C LEU A 55 5.28 20.74 -5.10
N VAL A 56 5.16 20.26 -6.34
CA VAL A 56 5.25 21.06 -7.58
C VAL A 56 4.22 22.20 -7.65
N PHE A 57 3.10 22.09 -6.93
CA PHE A 57 2.06 23.12 -6.89
C PHE A 57 2.34 24.24 -5.88
N HIS A 58 3.46 24.20 -5.16
CA HIS A 58 3.82 25.22 -4.18
C HIS A 58 4.70 26.30 -4.79
N ASP A 59 4.36 27.56 -4.49
CA ASP A 59 5.27 28.67 -4.76
C ASP A 59 6.52 28.59 -3.87
N GLN A 60 7.70 28.82 -4.43
CA GLN A 60 8.96 28.63 -3.71
C GLN A 60 9.19 29.68 -2.61
N LYS A 61 8.65 30.90 -2.78
CA LYS A 61 8.87 32.02 -1.84
C LYS A 61 7.82 32.04 -0.73
N THR A 62 6.55 32.04 -1.11
CA THR A 62 5.39 32.14 -0.20
C THR A 62 4.99 30.81 0.40
N LYS A 63 5.46 29.68 -0.15
CA LYS A 63 5.10 28.31 0.23
C LYS A 63 3.61 27.99 0.10
N MET A 64 2.83 28.88 -0.53
CA MET A 64 1.40 28.69 -0.74
C MET A 64 1.14 27.69 -1.86
N CYS A 65 0.19 26.79 -1.62
CA CYS A 65 -0.29 25.88 -2.64
C CYS A 65 -1.19 26.61 -3.65
N GLN A 66 -0.96 26.34 -4.93
CA GLN A 66 -1.71 26.91 -6.05
C GLN A 66 -2.84 25.99 -6.53
N ALA A 67 -2.93 24.77 -5.99
CA ALA A 67 -3.99 23.82 -6.29
C ALA A 67 -5.32 24.18 -5.61
N GLN A 68 -6.40 23.52 -6.04
CA GLN A 68 -7.74 23.70 -5.49
C GLN A 68 -8.18 22.46 -4.72
N VAL A 69 -8.95 22.67 -3.66
CA VAL A 69 -9.64 21.60 -2.91
C VAL A 69 -11.15 21.69 -3.14
N VAL A 70 -11.82 20.56 -3.08
CA VAL A 70 -13.28 20.49 -3.08
C VAL A 70 -13.77 20.46 -1.65
N ILE A 71 -14.51 21.49 -1.23
CA ILE A 71 -15.21 21.50 0.05
C ILE A 71 -16.58 20.86 -0.17
N PRO A 72 -16.90 19.75 0.52
CA PRO A 72 -18.20 19.10 0.39
C PRO A 72 -19.34 20.05 0.79
N GLY A 73 -20.41 20.09 -0.01
CA GLY A 73 -21.56 20.98 0.22
C GLY A 73 -22.22 20.81 1.59
N ARG A 74 -22.18 19.60 2.15
CA ARG A 74 -22.63 19.32 3.54
C ARG A 74 -21.95 20.18 4.61
N TRP A 75 -20.77 20.73 4.34
CA TRP A 75 -20.04 21.61 5.27
C TRP A 75 -20.32 23.09 5.02
N THR A 76 -20.75 23.47 3.81
CA THR A 76 -21.04 24.86 3.43
C THR A 76 -22.54 25.17 3.38
N GLY A 77 -23.41 24.18 3.63
CA GLY A 77 -24.86 24.32 3.49
C GLY A 77 -25.35 24.34 2.03
N GLN A 78 -24.51 23.88 1.09
CA GLN A 78 -24.82 23.86 -0.34
C GLN A 78 -25.09 22.43 -0.84
N THR A 79 -25.84 22.30 -1.93
CA THR A 79 -26.20 20.99 -2.53
C THR A 79 -25.05 20.33 -3.28
N GLY A 80 -24.01 21.09 -3.68
CA GLY A 80 -22.82 20.60 -4.38
C GLY A 80 -21.52 20.96 -3.67
N GLY A 81 -20.42 20.34 -4.10
CA GLY A 81 -19.09 20.71 -3.64
C GLY A 81 -18.64 22.05 -4.21
N THR A 82 -17.91 22.84 -3.43
CA THR A 82 -17.31 24.09 -3.91
C THR A 82 -15.80 23.98 -4.04
N TYR A 83 -15.27 24.50 -5.13
CA TYR A 83 -13.84 24.62 -5.31
C TYR A 83 -13.33 25.88 -4.59
N ARG A 84 -12.25 25.70 -3.82
CA ARG A 84 -11.54 26.79 -3.12
C ARG A 84 -10.04 26.58 -3.28
N GLN A 85 -9.27 27.67 -3.24
CA GLN A 85 -7.81 27.57 -3.22
C GLN A 85 -7.34 26.82 -1.98
N CYS A 86 -6.36 25.94 -2.17
CA CYS A 86 -5.76 25.22 -1.06
C CYS A 86 -4.95 26.18 -0.17
N MET A 87 -5.23 26.17 1.14
CA MET A 87 -4.56 27.04 2.12
C MET A 87 -3.40 26.34 2.84
N CYS A 88 -2.89 25.22 2.33
CA CYS A 88 -1.71 24.56 2.90
C CYS A 88 -0.43 25.37 2.60
N GLN A 89 0.41 25.54 3.63
CA GLN A 89 1.68 26.28 3.55
C GLN A 89 2.89 25.36 3.31
N GLY A 90 2.66 24.10 2.92
CA GLY A 90 3.72 23.12 2.64
C GLY A 90 3.61 21.84 3.47
N TYR A 91 4.58 20.97 3.24
CA TYR A 91 4.71 19.67 3.91
C TYR A 91 4.86 19.84 5.43
N ARG A 92 4.09 19.08 6.21
CA ARG A 92 4.14 19.00 7.68
C ARG A 92 4.43 17.54 8.06
N GLY A 93 5.68 17.14 7.95
CA GLY A 93 6.13 15.81 8.33
C GLY A 93 7.64 15.78 8.54
N PRO A 94 8.21 14.62 8.91
CA PRO A 94 9.64 14.47 9.04
C PRO A 94 10.33 14.81 7.71
N VAL A 95 11.38 15.62 7.75
CA VAL A 95 12.16 16.00 6.55
C VAL A 95 12.49 14.71 5.79
N PRO A 96 12.09 14.60 4.50
CA PRO A 96 12.49 13.46 3.69
C PRO A 96 14.00 13.36 3.75
N LEU A 97 14.52 12.18 4.09
CA LEU A 97 15.95 11.93 3.94
C LEU A 97 16.23 12.12 2.46
N ASP A 98 17.10 13.06 2.14
CA ASP A 98 17.65 13.15 0.79
C ASP A 98 18.20 11.76 0.45
N GLU A 99 18.00 11.27 -0.78
CA GLU A 99 18.68 10.07 -1.26
C GLU A 99 20.19 10.35 -1.25
N TYR A 100 20.82 10.16 -0.10
CA TYR A 100 22.25 10.08 0.02
C TYR A 100 22.63 8.74 -0.59
N TYR A 101 23.01 8.79 -1.87
CA TYR A 101 23.53 7.64 -2.59
C TYR A 101 24.71 7.08 -1.78
N ALA A 102 24.48 5.94 -1.11
CA ALA A 102 25.58 5.16 -0.58
C ALA A 102 26.28 4.56 -1.81
N PRO A 103 27.56 4.87 -2.06
CA PRO A 103 28.29 4.22 -3.14
C PRO A 103 28.22 2.71 -2.93
N ASP A 104 28.04 1.97 -4.02
CA ASP A 104 27.96 0.51 -3.98
C ASP A 104 29.32 -0.02 -3.49
N LEU A 105 29.40 -0.43 -2.22
CA LEU A 105 30.64 -0.92 -1.58
C LEU A 105 31.02 -2.33 -2.07
N LEU A 106 30.37 -2.84 -3.11
CA LEU A 106 30.53 -4.20 -3.63
C LEU A 106 31.41 -4.28 -4.88
N ASN A 107 32.14 -3.22 -5.24
CA ASN A 107 33.14 -3.26 -6.31
C ASN A 107 34.52 -2.74 -5.87
N ASP A 108 34.84 -2.85 -4.59
CA ASP A 108 36.24 -2.86 -4.15
C ASP A 108 36.66 -4.33 -4.06
N ASP A 109 37.15 -4.89 -5.17
CA ASP A 109 38.10 -5.99 -5.18
C ASP A 109 38.61 -6.25 -6.63
N THR A 110 39.76 -5.63 -6.91
CA THR A 110 40.85 -6.00 -7.87
C THR A 110 40.60 -6.07 -9.38
#